data_AF-A0A8P4FVD2-F1
#
_entry.id   AF-A0A8P4FVD2-F1
#
_cell.length_a   1.000
_cell.length_b   1.000
_cell.length_c   1.000
_cell.angle_alpha   90.00
_cell.angle_beta   90.00
_cell.angle_gamma   90.00
#
_symmetry.space_group_name_H-M   'P 1'
#
loop_
_entity.id
_entity.type
_entity.pdbx_description
1 polymer ?
#
loop_
_entity_poly.entity_id
_entity_poly.type
_entity_poly.pdbx_seq_one_letter_code
_entity_poly.pdbx_strand_id
1 'polypeptide(L)'
;MAQINTCLKRTFTIFNLFFAIIGGAIIVLALLCQSLTNIDGGDGLEGRTTGLIVLYVVGGITMVIAILGAYGAHKESKVCLIVFLVCMVIGSLLMLRAGIPSAIFRPQLEGVLEQRFRQVLPLDKASDEVKNVADALQTKMHCCGLFSYTDWEDEIPSSCLCNQEEEMEGLCQSIGYMRLLQLGPQRSVYTKPCFPIMMQYFLLIADIVLGVVFTLAILALLGMTLSSIMIHQMRYPERPTLLMHVPAIFTTPPPKYQELHNPPEY
;
A
#
# COMPACT_ATOMS: atom_id res chain seq x y z
N MET A 1 0.41 -37.78 -22.63
CA MET A 1 0.70 -36.71 -21.66
C MET A 1 -0.48 -35.74 -21.70
N ALA A 2 -1.36 -35.71 -20.68
CA ALA A 2 -2.37 -34.65 -20.65
C ALA A 2 -1.66 -33.29 -20.68
N GLN A 3 -2.01 -32.51 -21.69
CA GLN A 3 -1.45 -31.20 -21.92
C GLN A 3 -1.99 -30.27 -20.85
N ILE A 4 -1.10 -29.62 -20.09
CA ILE A 4 -1.49 -28.55 -19.17
C ILE A 4 -2.31 -27.53 -19.95
N ASN A 5 -3.41 -27.04 -19.37
CA ASN A 5 -4.27 -26.07 -20.04
C ASN A 5 -3.42 -24.84 -20.43
N THR A 6 -3.18 -24.64 -21.73
CA THR A 6 -2.33 -23.55 -22.24
C THR A 6 -2.80 -22.19 -21.75
N CYS A 7 -4.13 -21.99 -21.66
CA CYS A 7 -4.73 -20.78 -21.09
C CYS A 7 -4.31 -20.57 -19.63
N LEU A 8 -4.37 -21.61 -18.80
CA LEU A 8 -4.05 -21.53 -17.37
C LEU A 8 -2.55 -21.23 -17.16
N LYS A 9 -1.67 -21.92 -17.89
CA LYS A 9 -0.22 -21.67 -17.88
C LYS A 9 0.11 -20.23 -18.28
N ARG A 10 -0.54 -19.72 -19.34
CA ARG A 10 -0.35 -18.33 -19.80
C ARG A 10 -0.83 -17.32 -18.75
N THR A 11 -2.03 -17.49 -18.21
CA THR A 11 -2.58 -16.60 -17.17
C THR A 11 -1.72 -16.56 -15.93
N PHE A 12 -1.29 -17.72 -15.41
CA PHE A 12 -0.42 -17.78 -14.24
C PHE A 12 0.96 -17.15 -14.50
N THR A 13 1.51 -17.32 -15.70
CA THR A 13 2.78 -16.69 -16.08
C THR A 13 2.66 -15.17 -16.15
N ILE A 14 1.59 -14.64 -16.77
CA ILE A 14 1.32 -13.20 -16.85
C ILE A 14 1.11 -12.61 -15.46
N PHE A 15 0.33 -13.29 -14.62
CA PHE A 15 0.09 -12.89 -13.23
C PHE A 15 1.41 -12.73 -12.47
N ASN A 16 2.30 -13.73 -12.54
CA ASN A 16 3.61 -13.63 -11.90
C ASN A 16 4.52 -12.56 -12.52
N LEU A 17 4.51 -12.40 -13.84
CA LEU A 17 5.31 -11.36 -14.49
C LEU A 17 4.91 -9.95 -14.02
N PHE A 18 3.61 -9.71 -13.80
CA PHE A 18 3.12 -8.45 -13.26
C PHE A 18 3.69 -8.16 -11.85
N PHE A 19 3.71 -9.15 -10.95
CA PHE A 19 4.34 -8.98 -9.63
C PHE A 19 5.84 -8.82 -9.69
N ALA A 20 6.51 -9.48 -10.65
CA ALA A 20 7.95 -9.29 -10.85
C ALA A 20 8.26 -7.84 -11.27
N ILE A 21 7.46 -7.26 -12.15
CA ILE A 21 7.58 -5.85 -12.57
C ILE A 21 7.32 -4.93 -11.38
N ILE A 22 6.29 -5.18 -10.57
CA ILE A 22 6.01 -4.40 -9.35
C ILE A 22 7.20 -4.46 -8.38
N GLY A 23 7.74 -5.65 -8.11
CA GLY A 23 8.90 -5.81 -7.24
C GLY A 23 10.12 -5.05 -7.75
N GLY A 24 10.38 -5.12 -9.06
CA GLY A 24 11.44 -4.34 -9.71
C GLY A 24 11.21 -2.84 -9.61
N ALA A 25 9.97 -2.36 -9.82
CA ALA A 25 9.63 -0.94 -9.70
C ALA A 25 9.83 -0.42 -8.27
N ILE A 26 9.50 -1.22 -7.24
CA ILE A 26 9.75 -0.87 -5.83
C ILE A 26 11.26 -0.71 -5.58
N ILE A 27 12.09 -1.62 -6.09
CA ILE A 27 13.55 -1.53 -5.95
C ILE A 27 14.10 -0.30 -6.66
N VAL A 28 13.64 -0.02 -7.89
CA VAL A 28 14.06 1.18 -8.64
C VAL A 28 13.66 2.45 -7.90
N LEU A 29 12.45 2.51 -7.34
CA LEU A 29 12.01 3.65 -6.53
C LEU A 29 12.89 3.83 -5.29
N ALA A 30 13.25 2.73 -4.60
CA ALA A 30 14.16 2.78 -3.46
C ALA A 30 15.55 3.32 -3.85
N LEU A 31 16.09 2.89 -4.99
CA LEU A 31 17.37 3.41 -5.54
C LEU A 31 17.29 4.90 -5.88
N LEU A 32 16.19 5.33 -6.50
CA LEU A 32 15.97 6.73 -6.85
C LEU A 32 15.88 7.60 -5.59
N CYS A 33 15.12 7.16 -4.57
CA CYS A 33 15.04 7.84 -3.29
C CYS A 33 16.41 7.90 -2.59
N GLN A 34 17.21 6.83 -2.63
CA GLN A 34 18.55 6.82 -2.06
C GLN A 34 19.50 7.78 -2.80
N SER A 35 19.42 7.83 -4.13
CA SER A 35 20.29 8.69 -4.95
C SER A 35 20.01 10.18 -4.73
N LEU A 36 18.72 10.58 -4.74
CA LEU A 36 18.33 11.97 -4.51
C LEU A 36 18.77 12.48 -3.12
N THR A 37 18.79 11.59 -2.14
CA THR A 37 19.02 11.97 -0.74
C THR A 37 20.48 12.04 -0.36
N ASN A 38 21.34 11.28 -1.05
CA ASN A 38 22.78 11.43 -0.94
C ASN A 38 23.29 12.79 -1.46
N ILE A 39 22.54 13.45 -2.33
CA ILE A 39 22.91 14.76 -2.89
C ILE A 39 22.55 15.91 -1.92
N ASP A 40 21.46 15.78 -1.17
CA ASP A 40 20.92 16.85 -0.31
C ASP A 40 21.50 16.89 1.13
N GLY A 41 22.47 16.03 1.48
CA GLY A 41 23.22 16.13 2.75
C GLY A 41 22.37 16.09 4.04
N GLY A 42 21.15 15.54 4.00
CA GLY A 42 20.17 15.64 5.08
C GLY A 42 20.38 14.68 6.25
N ASP A 43 20.63 15.24 7.44
CA ASP A 43 20.95 14.63 8.75
C ASP A 43 19.81 13.83 9.43
N GLY A 44 18.97 13.14 8.66
CA GLY A 44 17.89 12.27 9.16
C GLY A 44 18.17 10.79 8.90
N LEU A 45 19.30 10.28 9.40
CA LEU A 45 19.92 9.06 8.88
C LEU A 45 19.25 7.74 9.36
N GLU A 46 18.79 7.63 10.61
CA GLU A 46 18.38 6.32 11.16
C GLU A 46 16.99 5.84 10.70
N GLY A 47 15.95 6.67 10.81
CA GLY A 47 14.59 6.29 10.41
C GLY A 47 14.43 6.11 8.90
N ARG A 48 15.15 6.92 8.12
CA ARG A 48 15.11 6.92 6.65
C ARG A 48 15.80 5.70 6.05
N THR A 49 16.95 5.33 6.60
CA THR A 49 17.70 4.14 6.16
C THR A 49 16.88 2.87 6.39
N THR A 50 16.16 2.80 7.53
CA THR A 50 15.28 1.67 7.83
C THR A 50 14.17 1.51 6.79
N GLY A 51 13.50 2.61 6.40
CA GLY A 51 12.44 2.57 5.38
C GLY A 51 12.95 2.09 4.01
N LEU A 52 14.11 2.56 3.57
CA LEU A 52 14.73 2.14 2.30
C LEU A 52 15.11 0.66 2.32
N ILE A 53 15.70 0.17 3.43
CA ILE A 53 16.03 -1.25 3.59
C ILE A 53 14.76 -2.12 3.46
N VAL A 54 13.66 -1.72 4.10
CA VAL A 54 12.38 -2.44 4.00
C VAL A 54 11.89 -2.50 2.55
N LEU A 55 11.94 -1.39 1.80
CA LEU A 55 11.55 -1.37 0.39
C LEU A 55 12.40 -2.31 -0.47
N TYR A 56 13.72 -2.34 -0.26
CA TYR A 56 14.61 -3.28 -0.96
C TYR A 56 14.27 -4.73 -0.68
N VAL A 57 14.07 -5.08 0.61
CA VAL A 57 13.76 -6.45 1.02
C VAL A 57 12.40 -6.89 0.47
N VAL A 58 11.37 -6.07 0.62
CA VAL A 58 10.01 -6.39 0.14
C VAL A 58 9.97 -6.49 -1.39
N GLY A 59 10.58 -5.53 -2.09
CA GLY A 59 10.67 -5.54 -3.55
C GLY A 59 11.44 -6.76 -4.08
N GLY A 60 12.59 -7.06 -3.45
CA GLY A 60 13.44 -8.20 -3.80
C GLY A 60 12.74 -9.54 -3.59
N ILE A 61 12.15 -9.77 -2.43
CA ILE A 61 11.41 -11.00 -2.12
C ILE A 61 10.24 -11.18 -3.09
N THR A 62 9.46 -10.11 -3.33
CA THR A 62 8.32 -10.14 -4.26
C THR A 62 8.77 -10.51 -5.67
N MET A 63 9.85 -9.89 -6.17
CA MET A 63 10.41 -10.16 -7.49
C MET A 63 10.91 -11.60 -7.61
N VAL A 64 11.66 -12.11 -6.62
CA VAL A 64 12.20 -13.47 -6.62
C VAL A 64 11.09 -14.51 -6.60
N ILE A 65 10.11 -14.37 -5.70
CA ILE A 65 8.97 -15.30 -5.62
C ILE A 65 8.19 -15.31 -6.94
N ALA A 66 7.95 -14.13 -7.53
CA ALA A 66 7.26 -14.01 -8.80
C ALA A 66 8.02 -14.68 -9.96
N ILE A 67 9.34 -14.46 -10.07
CA ILE A 67 10.19 -15.11 -11.07
C ILE A 67 10.18 -16.63 -10.88
N LEU A 68 10.25 -17.12 -9.64
CA LEU A 68 10.14 -18.56 -9.33
C LEU A 68 8.81 -19.14 -9.79
N GLY A 69 7.70 -18.42 -9.60
CA GLY A 69 6.38 -18.81 -10.10
C GLY A 69 6.34 -18.90 -11.63
N ALA A 70 6.79 -17.85 -12.33
CA ALA A 70 6.84 -17.83 -13.79
C ALA A 70 7.78 -18.92 -14.36
N TYR A 71 8.95 -19.11 -13.74
CA TYR A 71 9.92 -20.14 -14.11
C TYR A 71 9.34 -21.55 -13.91
N GLY A 72 8.68 -21.80 -12.76
CA GLY A 72 8.02 -23.06 -12.47
C GLY A 72 6.97 -23.44 -13.49
N ALA A 73 6.22 -22.44 -14.00
CA ALA A 73 5.23 -22.65 -15.05
C ALA A 73 5.86 -22.89 -16.43
N HIS A 74 6.91 -22.15 -16.78
CA HIS A 74 7.60 -22.31 -18.06
C HIS A 74 8.29 -23.68 -18.16
N LYS A 75 9.07 -24.04 -17.14
CA LYS A 75 9.83 -25.30 -17.09
C LYS A 75 9.01 -26.50 -16.64
N GLU A 76 7.74 -26.29 -16.28
CA GLU A 76 6.88 -27.36 -15.74
C GLU A 76 7.60 -28.08 -14.59
N SER A 77 8.20 -27.29 -13.70
CA SER A 77 8.92 -27.80 -12.53
C SER A 77 8.00 -27.79 -11.31
N LYS A 78 7.64 -29.00 -10.86
CA LYS A 78 6.81 -29.20 -9.66
C LYS A 78 7.45 -28.57 -8.42
N VAL A 79 8.76 -28.70 -8.28
CA VAL A 79 9.49 -28.19 -7.11
C VAL A 79 9.40 -26.67 -7.04
N CYS A 80 9.62 -25.96 -8.15
CA CYS A 80 9.52 -24.50 -8.19
C CYS A 80 8.10 -24.01 -7.86
N LEU A 81 7.06 -24.68 -8.38
CA LEU A 81 5.67 -24.34 -8.07
C LEU A 81 5.31 -24.62 -6.60
N ILE A 82 5.81 -25.71 -6.02
CA ILE A 82 5.62 -26.02 -4.59
C ILE A 82 6.30 -24.98 -3.72
N VAL A 83 7.53 -24.58 -4.03
CA VAL A 83 8.24 -23.51 -3.30
C VAL A 83 7.46 -22.20 -3.38
N PHE A 84 7.01 -21.80 -4.57
CA PHE A 84 6.14 -20.64 -4.75
C PHE A 84 4.89 -20.74 -3.87
N LEU A 85 4.19 -21.87 -3.90
CA LEU A 85 2.98 -22.09 -3.11
C LEU A 85 3.25 -21.96 -1.61
N VAL A 86 4.32 -22.57 -1.10
CA VAL A 86 4.71 -22.48 0.32
C VAL A 86 5.01 -21.04 0.71
N CYS A 87 5.77 -20.30 -0.10
CA CYS A 87 6.05 -18.89 0.15
C CYS A 87 4.77 -18.04 0.19
N MET A 88 3.84 -18.29 -0.73
CA MET A 88 2.55 -17.58 -0.77
C MET A 88 1.66 -17.89 0.44
N VAL A 89 1.66 -19.14 0.92
CA VAL A 89 0.96 -19.53 2.15
C VAL A 89 1.55 -18.79 3.36
N ILE A 90 2.88 -18.82 3.52
CA ILE A 90 3.56 -18.13 4.61
C ILE A 90 3.28 -16.62 4.55
N GLY A 91 3.42 -16.00 3.38
CA GLY A 91 3.14 -14.58 3.18
C GLY A 91 1.70 -14.21 3.51
N SER A 92 0.73 -15.05 3.10
CA SER A 92 -0.68 -14.83 3.42
C SER A 92 -0.95 -14.90 4.92
N LEU A 93 -0.33 -15.85 5.64
CA LEU A 93 -0.46 -15.94 7.09
C LEU A 93 0.14 -14.72 7.79
N LEU A 94 1.30 -14.23 7.36
CA LEU A 94 1.92 -13.01 7.88
C LEU A 94 1.04 -11.78 7.63
N MET A 95 0.48 -11.65 6.42
CA MET A 95 -0.45 -10.57 6.10
C MET A 95 -1.70 -10.61 6.98
N LEU A 96 -2.29 -11.78 7.22
CA LEU A 96 -3.46 -11.90 8.10
C LEU A 96 -3.12 -11.58 9.55
N ARG A 97 -1.95 -12.02 10.04
CA ARG A 97 -1.47 -11.74 11.40
C ARG A 97 -1.29 -10.25 11.65
N ALA A 98 -0.86 -9.48 10.66
CA ALA A 98 -0.72 -8.02 10.77
C ALA A 98 -2.02 -7.27 10.44
N GLY A 99 -2.75 -7.71 9.42
CA GLY A 99 -3.92 -7.03 8.87
C GLY A 99 -5.14 -7.07 9.80
N ILE A 100 -5.41 -8.20 10.45
CA ILE A 100 -6.59 -8.33 11.33
C ILE A 100 -6.49 -7.38 12.53
N PRO A 101 -5.39 -7.35 13.31
CA PRO A 101 -5.24 -6.38 14.39
C PRO A 101 -5.32 -4.93 13.91
N SER A 102 -4.74 -4.62 12.74
CA SER A 102 -4.82 -3.27 12.16
C SER A 102 -6.26 -2.85 11.87
N ALA A 103 -7.09 -3.76 11.35
CA ALA A 103 -8.51 -3.50 11.07
C ALA A 103 -9.30 -3.25 12.36
N ILE A 104 -9.03 -4.04 13.41
CA ILE A 104 -9.66 -3.91 14.72
C ILE A 104 -9.23 -2.61 15.42
N PHE A 105 -7.96 -2.22 15.27
CA PHE A 105 -7.41 -1.02 15.90
C PHE A 105 -7.81 0.27 15.20
N ARG A 106 -8.12 0.23 13.89
CA ARG A 106 -8.55 1.42 13.10
C ARG A 106 -9.55 2.28 13.89
N PRO A 107 -10.75 1.81 14.28
CA PRO A 107 -11.75 2.69 14.91
C PRO A 107 -11.29 3.33 16.23
N GLN A 108 -10.27 2.76 16.89
CA GLN A 108 -9.70 3.27 18.14
C GLN A 108 -8.52 4.21 17.91
N LEU A 109 -7.97 4.25 16.69
CA LEU A 109 -6.73 4.95 16.34
C LEU A 109 -6.81 6.44 16.72
N GLU A 110 -7.93 7.10 16.43
CA GLU A 110 -8.12 8.52 16.71
C GLU A 110 -8.02 8.83 18.20
N GLY A 111 -8.78 8.13 19.04
CA GLY A 111 -8.77 8.35 20.49
C GLY A 111 -7.42 8.00 21.14
N VAL A 112 -6.75 6.94 20.67
CA VAL A 112 -5.42 6.56 21.16
C VAL A 112 -4.39 7.64 20.80
N LEU A 113 -4.38 8.09 19.55
CA LEU A 113 -3.48 9.16 19.13
C LEU A 113 -3.79 10.46 19.87
N GLU A 114 -5.06 10.84 20.03
CA GLU A 114 -5.46 12.01 20.81
C GLU A 114 -4.86 11.98 22.22
N GLN A 115 -5.03 10.87 22.93
CA GLN A 115 -4.50 10.70 24.28
C GLN A 115 -2.97 10.81 24.32
N ARG A 116 -2.27 10.26 23.32
CA ARG A 116 -0.81 10.37 23.21
C ARG A 116 -0.36 11.79 22.95
N PHE A 117 -1.02 12.49 22.05
CA PHE A 117 -0.72 13.88 21.74
C PHE A 117 -0.99 14.82 22.92
N ARG A 118 -2.03 14.53 23.72
CA ARG A 118 -2.30 15.29 24.95
C ARG A 118 -1.21 15.13 26.03
N GLN A 119 -0.47 14.02 26.05
CA GLN A 119 0.65 13.81 27.00
C GLN A 119 1.86 14.71 26.72
N VAL A 120 1.91 15.32 25.55
CA VAL A 120 3.00 16.20 25.11
C VAL A 120 2.75 17.66 25.53
N LEU A 121 1.53 17.98 25.97
CA LEU A 121 1.18 19.33 26.41
C LEU A 121 1.73 19.62 27.82
N PRO A 122 2.12 20.88 28.10
CA PRO A 122 2.10 22.02 27.20
C PRO A 122 3.35 22.05 26.28
N LEU A 123 3.20 22.60 25.07
CA LEU A 123 4.22 22.50 24.01
C LEU A 123 5.47 23.35 24.29
N ASP A 124 5.32 24.44 25.02
CA ASP A 124 6.41 25.31 25.49
C ASP A 124 7.40 24.57 26.41
N LYS A 125 6.93 23.55 27.14
CA LYS A 125 7.75 22.72 28.04
C LYS A 125 8.20 21.40 27.43
N ALA A 126 7.78 21.10 26.20
CA ALA A 126 8.20 19.90 25.51
C ALA A 126 9.70 19.94 25.12
N SER A 127 10.28 18.77 24.83
CA SER A 127 11.66 18.68 24.34
C SER A 127 11.85 19.41 23.01
N ASP A 128 13.07 19.89 22.73
CA ASP A 128 13.39 20.62 21.50
C ASP A 128 13.05 19.84 20.22
N GLU A 129 13.21 18.52 20.21
CA GLU A 129 12.79 17.66 19.09
C GLU A 129 11.29 17.78 18.78
N VAL A 130 10.46 17.79 19.81
CA VAL A 130 9.00 17.92 19.68
C VAL A 130 8.64 19.30 19.19
N LYS A 131 9.28 20.35 19.72
CA LYS A 131 9.08 21.74 19.27
C LYS A 131 9.43 21.90 17.80
N ASN A 132 10.59 21.38 17.37
CA ASN A 132 11.01 21.42 15.97
C ASN A 132 10.01 20.71 15.05
N VAL A 133 9.49 19.55 15.46
CA VAL A 133 8.45 18.83 14.69
C VAL A 133 7.14 19.63 14.64
N ALA A 134 6.73 20.21 15.77
CA ALA A 134 5.53 21.03 15.84
C ALA A 134 5.67 22.27 14.94
N ASP A 135 6.81 22.95 14.94
CA ASP A 135 7.04 24.16 14.15
C ASP A 135 7.05 23.87 12.65
N ALA A 136 7.68 22.77 12.23
CA ALA A 136 7.68 22.30 10.86
C ALA A 136 6.25 21.94 10.39
N LEU A 137 5.46 21.30 11.26
CA LEU A 137 4.08 20.96 10.98
C LEU A 137 3.20 22.20 10.82
N GLN A 138 3.29 23.15 11.77
CA GLN A 138 2.53 24.39 11.76
C GLN A 138 2.80 25.21 10.49
N THR A 139 4.09 25.36 10.14
CA THR A 139 4.50 26.07 8.92
C THR A 139 3.97 25.38 7.65
N LYS A 140 3.96 24.04 7.62
CA LYS A 140 3.54 23.28 6.44
C LYS A 140 2.03 23.18 6.29
N MET A 141 1.29 23.16 7.40
CA MET A 141 -0.15 22.90 7.45
C MET A 141 -0.97 24.16 7.76
N HIS A 142 -0.32 25.31 7.97
CA HIS A 142 -0.95 26.59 8.32
C HIS A 142 -1.93 26.45 9.50
N CYS A 143 -1.43 25.87 10.59
CA CYS A 143 -2.16 25.60 11.82
C CYS A 143 -1.34 26.05 13.05
N CYS A 144 -1.97 26.23 14.21
CA CYS A 144 -1.28 26.66 15.43
C CYS A 144 -1.71 25.83 16.64
N GLY A 145 -0.71 25.28 17.35
CA GLY A 145 -0.90 24.33 18.44
C GLY A 145 -1.47 22.99 18.00
N LEU A 146 -1.58 22.02 18.92
CA LEU A 146 -2.16 20.71 18.58
C LEU A 146 -3.68 20.80 18.60
N PHE A 147 -4.24 21.29 19.69
CA PHE A 147 -5.68 21.46 19.92
C PHE A 147 -6.08 22.93 19.97
N SER A 148 -5.15 23.83 20.31
CA SER A 148 -5.37 25.28 20.36
C SER A 148 -4.03 26.03 20.38
N TYR A 149 -4.00 27.30 19.97
CA TYR A 149 -2.82 28.15 20.13
C TYR A 149 -2.36 28.29 21.59
N THR A 150 -3.28 28.12 22.54
CA THR A 150 -3.03 28.15 23.98
C THR A 150 -2.18 26.99 24.47
N ASP A 151 -1.97 25.97 23.64
CA ASP A 151 -1.08 24.84 23.93
C ASP A 151 0.38 25.28 24.12
N TRP A 152 0.75 26.45 23.59
CA TRP A 152 2.04 27.11 23.75
C TRP A 152 2.14 28.00 25.00
N GLU A 153 1.07 28.07 25.81
CA GLU A 153 0.95 28.94 26.97
C GLU A 153 1.41 30.39 26.66
N ASP A 154 2.55 30.81 27.19
CA ASP A 154 3.08 32.17 27.05
C ASP A 154 4.07 32.35 25.88
N GLU A 155 4.62 31.26 25.33
CA GLU A 155 5.70 31.28 24.34
C GLU A 155 5.22 30.74 22.98
N ILE A 156 4.38 31.52 22.30
CA ILE A 156 3.91 31.18 20.94
C ILE A 156 5.07 31.35 19.93
N PRO A 157 5.44 30.29 19.18
CA PRO A 157 6.54 30.32 18.22
C PRO A 157 6.17 31.11 16.95
N SER A 158 7.19 31.52 16.20
CA SER A 158 6.99 32.22 14.93
C SER A 158 6.29 31.37 13.86
N SER A 159 6.35 30.04 13.97
CA SER A 159 5.66 29.10 13.07
C SER A 159 4.13 29.19 13.14
N CYS A 160 3.58 29.76 14.23
CA CYS A 160 2.15 30.00 14.39
C CYS A 160 1.68 31.32 13.75
N LEU A 161 2.60 32.20 13.37
CA LEU A 161 2.27 33.57 12.93
C LEU A 161 1.78 33.57 11.49
N CYS A 162 0.77 34.39 11.24
CA CYS A 162 0.24 34.60 9.90
C CYS A 162 0.93 35.74 9.15
N ASN A 163 0.94 35.63 7.83
CA ASN A 163 1.24 36.71 6.91
C ASN A 163 -0.04 37.50 6.53
N GLN A 164 0.13 38.72 6.02
CA GLN A 164 -1.00 39.60 5.64
C GLN A 164 -1.93 38.98 4.58
N GLU A 165 -1.40 38.14 3.70
CA GLU A 165 -2.20 37.44 2.68
C GLU A 165 -3.15 36.41 3.32
N GLU A 166 -2.65 35.64 4.30
CA GLU A 166 -3.42 34.60 5.01
C GLU A 166 -4.49 35.19 5.94
N GLU A 167 -4.23 36.42 6.43
CA GLU A 167 -5.20 37.20 7.20
C GLU A 167 -6.39 37.64 6.34
N MET A 168 -6.16 38.03 5.08
CA MET A 168 -7.23 38.36 4.12
C MET A 168 -8.07 37.14 3.72
N GLU A 169 -7.48 35.95 3.73
CA GLU A 169 -8.19 34.70 3.47
C GLU A 169 -9.02 34.20 4.68
N GLY A 170 -8.91 34.88 5.84
CA GLY A 170 -9.66 34.55 7.05
C GLY A 170 -9.13 33.32 7.80
N LEU A 171 -7.87 32.93 7.59
CA LEU A 171 -7.24 31.81 8.29
C LEU A 171 -6.73 32.17 9.69
N CYS A 172 -6.75 33.45 10.04
CA CYS A 172 -6.02 33.98 11.18
C CYS A 172 -6.95 34.63 12.21
N GLN A 173 -6.52 34.58 13.47
CA GLN A 173 -7.16 35.29 14.57
C GLN A 173 -6.14 36.19 15.25
N SER A 174 -6.53 37.43 15.55
CA SER A 174 -5.68 38.36 16.29
C SER A 174 -5.74 38.04 17.79
N ILE A 175 -4.59 37.79 18.41
CA ILE A 175 -4.51 37.61 19.86
C ILE A 175 -4.04 38.91 20.49
N GLY A 176 -4.84 39.45 21.41
CA GLY A 176 -4.40 40.52 22.30
C GLY A 176 -3.77 39.93 23.55
N TYR A 177 -2.46 40.10 23.76
CA TYR A 177 -1.89 39.88 25.09
C TYR A 177 -2.46 40.96 26.03
N MET A 178 -3.17 40.56 27.07
CA MET A 178 -3.45 41.47 28.18
C MET A 178 -2.28 41.42 29.15
N ARG A 179 -1.11 41.94 28.74
CA ARG A 179 -0.05 42.28 29.72
C ARG A 179 -0.51 43.54 30.43
N LEU A 180 -0.67 43.45 31.75
CA LEU A 180 -1.11 44.53 32.65
C LEU A 180 -0.32 45.85 32.56
N LEU A 181 0.70 45.99 31.69
CA LEU A 181 1.47 47.24 31.55
C LEU A 181 2.22 47.48 30.21
N GLN A 182 2.04 46.69 29.14
CA GLN A 182 2.74 46.93 27.87
C GLN A 182 1.89 46.56 26.65
N LEU A 183 1.57 47.56 25.80
CA LEU A 183 1.19 47.33 24.41
C LEU A 183 2.39 46.70 23.68
N GLY A 184 2.44 45.38 23.59
CA GLY A 184 3.16 44.69 22.52
C GLY A 184 2.57 44.98 21.13
N PRO A 185 3.02 44.27 20.09
CA PRO A 185 2.37 44.29 18.78
C PRO A 185 1.24 43.23 18.73
N GLN A 186 0.06 43.58 18.21
CA GLN A 186 -0.96 42.58 17.86
C GLN A 186 -0.32 41.51 16.95
N ARG A 187 -0.40 40.25 17.36
CA ARG A 187 0.06 39.11 16.56
C ARG A 187 -1.16 38.34 16.07
N SER A 188 -1.24 38.13 14.76
CA SER A 188 -2.20 37.22 14.15
C SER A 188 -1.60 35.82 14.11
N VAL A 189 -2.36 34.83 14.59
CA VAL A 189 -1.96 33.42 14.53
C VAL A 189 -2.98 32.60 13.75
N TYR A 190 -2.56 31.44 13.25
CA TYR A 190 -3.49 30.51 12.61
C TYR A 190 -4.61 30.11 13.57
N THR A 191 -5.85 30.18 13.08
CA THR A 191 -7.04 29.87 13.89
C THR A 191 -7.24 28.36 14.04
N LYS A 192 -6.77 27.57 13.07
CA LYS A 192 -7.00 26.13 13.02
C LYS A 192 -5.98 25.35 13.86
N PRO A 193 -6.41 24.36 14.66
CA PRO A 193 -5.51 23.46 15.36
C PRO A 193 -4.93 22.39 14.44
N CYS A 194 -3.71 21.92 14.73
CA CYS A 194 -3.00 20.97 13.86
C CYS A 194 -3.48 19.52 13.99
N PHE A 195 -3.99 19.11 15.16
CA PHE A 195 -4.42 17.73 15.43
C PHE A 195 -5.49 17.19 14.47
N PRO A 196 -6.63 17.86 14.22
CA PRO A 196 -7.64 17.33 13.30
C PRO A 196 -7.12 17.18 11.87
N ILE A 197 -6.24 18.10 11.43
CA ILE A 197 -5.61 18.03 10.11
C ILE A 197 -4.71 16.79 10.05
N MET A 198 -3.79 16.63 11.01
CA MET A 198 -2.94 15.45 11.10
C MET A 198 -3.73 14.15 11.18
N MET A 199 -4.78 14.13 11.99
CA MET A 199 -5.62 12.96 12.20
C MET A 199 -6.26 12.53 10.88
N GLN A 200 -6.79 13.47 10.10
CA GLN A 200 -7.36 13.17 8.80
C GLN A 200 -6.36 12.48 7.87
N TYR A 201 -5.10 12.93 7.84
CA TYR A 201 -4.04 12.26 7.07
C TYR A 201 -3.70 10.87 7.60
N PHE A 202 -3.54 10.70 8.91
CA PHE A 202 -3.26 9.38 9.50
C PHE A 202 -4.40 8.38 9.24
N LEU A 203 -5.64 8.85 9.39
CA LEU A 203 -6.83 8.04 9.13
C LEU A 203 -6.90 7.65 7.66
N LEU A 204 -6.68 8.58 6.73
CA LEU A 204 -6.64 8.30 5.29
C LEU A 204 -5.57 7.27 4.94
N ILE A 205 -4.34 7.45 5.44
CA ILE A 205 -3.23 6.53 5.18
C ILE A 205 -3.56 5.13 5.72
N ALA A 206 -4.10 5.03 6.94
CA ALA A 206 -4.49 3.76 7.53
C ALA A 206 -5.59 3.04 6.72
N ASP A 207 -6.56 3.76 6.17
CA ASP A 207 -7.59 3.17 5.31
C ASP A 207 -7.02 2.67 3.98
N ILE A 208 -6.12 3.46 3.36
CA ILE A 208 -5.42 3.06 2.14
C ILE A 208 -4.60 1.78 2.39
N VAL A 209 -3.81 1.75 3.47
CA VAL A 209 -2.99 0.58 3.84
C VAL A 209 -3.86 -0.64 4.07
N LEU A 210 -4.98 -0.49 4.80
CA LEU A 210 -5.92 -1.57 5.03
C LEU A 210 -6.50 -2.11 3.72
N GLY A 211 -6.91 -1.22 2.80
CA GLY A 211 -7.40 -1.60 1.47
C GLY A 211 -6.37 -2.34 0.62
N VAL A 212 -5.10 -1.93 0.67
CA VAL A 212 -3.99 -2.61 0.00
C VAL A 212 -3.79 -4.01 0.57
N VAL A 213 -3.77 -4.17 1.90
CA VAL A 213 -3.62 -5.48 2.55
C VAL A 213 -4.72 -6.45 2.15
N PHE A 214 -5.99 -6.00 2.11
CA PHE A 214 -7.10 -6.83 1.66
C PHE A 214 -6.95 -7.26 0.19
N THR A 215 -6.55 -6.33 -0.67
CA THR A 215 -6.34 -6.61 -2.10
C THR A 215 -5.20 -7.61 -2.31
N LEU A 216 -4.08 -7.45 -1.61
CA LEU A 216 -2.95 -8.39 -1.65
C LEU A 216 -3.35 -9.77 -1.13
N ALA A 217 -4.19 -9.85 -0.10
CA ALA A 217 -4.70 -11.13 0.40
C ALA A 217 -5.53 -11.87 -0.66
N ILE A 218 -6.42 -11.17 -1.37
CA ILE A 218 -7.22 -11.76 -2.48
C ILE A 218 -6.29 -12.23 -3.61
N LEU A 219 -5.34 -11.39 -4.03
CA LEU A 219 -4.36 -11.74 -5.06
C LEU A 219 -3.51 -12.95 -4.63
N ALA A 220 -3.16 -13.06 -3.35
CA ALA A 220 -2.42 -14.20 -2.85
C ALA A 220 -3.23 -15.50 -2.92
N LEU A 221 -4.52 -15.46 -2.55
CA LEU A 221 -5.45 -16.59 -2.72
C LEU A 221 -5.56 -17.01 -4.19
N LEU A 222 -5.65 -16.05 -5.12
CA LEU A 222 -5.66 -16.33 -6.56
C LEU A 222 -4.34 -16.99 -7.01
N GLY A 223 -3.19 -16.49 -6.58
CA GLY A 223 -1.90 -17.11 -6.87
C GLY A 223 -1.78 -18.55 -6.33
N MET A 224 -2.26 -18.79 -5.11
CA MET A 224 -2.26 -20.12 -4.48
C MET A 224 -3.18 -21.11 -5.19
N THR A 225 -4.39 -20.68 -5.56
CA THR A 225 -5.35 -21.53 -6.28
C THR A 225 -4.84 -21.89 -7.68
N LEU A 226 -4.33 -20.92 -8.44
CA LEU A 226 -3.72 -21.17 -9.75
C LEU A 226 -2.52 -22.12 -9.66
N SER A 227 -1.62 -21.91 -8.69
CA SER A 227 -0.47 -22.79 -8.47
C SER A 227 -0.90 -24.21 -8.08
N SER A 228 -1.89 -24.34 -7.19
CA SER A 228 -2.41 -25.65 -6.77
C SER A 228 -3.03 -26.43 -7.93
N ILE A 229 -3.80 -25.77 -8.80
CA ILE A 229 -4.38 -26.39 -9.99
C ILE A 229 -3.28 -26.84 -10.95
N MET A 230 -2.24 -26.01 -11.17
CA MET A 230 -1.08 -26.40 -12.00
C MET A 230 -0.37 -27.63 -11.45
N ILE A 231 -0.06 -27.63 -10.15
CA ILE A 231 0.62 -28.77 -9.49
C ILE A 231 -0.23 -30.03 -9.61
N HIS A 232 -1.55 -29.92 -9.44
CA HIS A 232 -2.48 -31.04 -9.59
C HIS A 232 -2.50 -31.59 -11.03
N GLN A 233 -2.60 -30.73 -12.04
CA GLN A 233 -2.54 -31.13 -13.45
C GLN A 233 -1.22 -31.85 -13.79
N MET A 234 -0.11 -31.39 -13.21
CA MET A 234 1.20 -32.02 -13.42
C MET A 234 1.37 -33.35 -12.66
N ARG A 235 0.63 -33.57 -11.56
CA ARG A 235 0.67 -34.81 -10.78
C ARG A 235 -0.21 -35.90 -11.40
N TYR A 236 -1.34 -35.54 -12.00
CA TYR A 236 -2.30 -36.48 -12.59
C TYR A 236 -2.53 -36.19 -14.08
N PRO A 237 -1.59 -36.56 -14.97
CA PRO A 237 -1.66 -36.30 -16.41
C PRO A 237 -2.66 -37.20 -17.18
N GLU A 238 -3.60 -37.87 -16.50
CA GLU A 238 -4.49 -38.91 -17.07
C GLU A 238 -5.98 -38.66 -16.79
N ARG A 239 -6.38 -37.58 -16.10
CA ARG A 239 -7.81 -37.21 -16.04
C ARG A 239 -8.18 -36.41 -17.29
N PRO A 240 -9.19 -36.84 -18.08
CA PRO A 240 -9.81 -35.97 -19.05
C PRO A 240 -10.24 -34.71 -18.31
N THR A 241 -9.85 -33.55 -18.82
CA THR A 241 -10.55 -32.30 -18.51
C THR A 241 -12.03 -32.62 -18.66
N LEU A 242 -12.80 -32.47 -17.57
CA LEU A 242 -14.24 -32.26 -17.66
C LEU A 242 -14.42 -30.96 -18.44
N LEU A 243 -14.23 -31.03 -19.76
CA LEU A 243 -14.94 -30.20 -20.69
C LEU A 243 -16.39 -30.31 -20.22
N MET A 244 -17.00 -29.18 -19.87
CA MET A 244 -18.44 -29.05 -20.04
C MET A 244 -18.71 -29.49 -21.48
N HIS A 245 -19.04 -30.77 -21.64
CA HIS A 245 -19.59 -31.25 -22.88
C HIS A 245 -20.92 -30.50 -22.95
N VAL A 246 -20.98 -29.48 -23.81
CA VAL A 246 -22.25 -28.91 -24.24
C VAL A 246 -23.09 -30.13 -24.64
N PRO A 247 -24.28 -30.35 -24.04
CA PRO A 247 -25.10 -31.49 -24.38
C PRO A 247 -25.24 -31.54 -25.90
N ALA A 248 -25.07 -32.73 -26.50
CA ALA A 248 -25.16 -32.97 -27.94
C ALA A 248 -26.51 -32.54 -28.56
N ILE A 249 -27.45 -32.05 -27.75
CA ILE A 249 -28.69 -31.40 -28.13
C ILE A 249 -28.43 -30.14 -28.99
N PHE A 250 -27.28 -29.47 -28.85
CA PHE A 250 -26.96 -28.25 -29.61
C PHE A 250 -26.10 -28.44 -30.86
N THR A 251 -25.73 -29.67 -31.22
CA THR A 251 -25.05 -29.94 -32.50
C THR A 251 -26.07 -30.31 -33.55
N THR A 252 -26.34 -29.40 -34.49
CA THR A 252 -27.16 -29.70 -35.69
C THR A 252 -26.49 -30.79 -36.52
N PRO A 253 -27.23 -31.78 -37.05
CA PRO A 253 -26.64 -32.83 -37.88
C PRO A 253 -26.02 -32.23 -39.16
N PRO A 254 -24.96 -32.85 -39.70
CA PRO A 254 -24.29 -32.35 -40.89
C PRO A 254 -25.22 -32.38 -42.12
N PRO A 255 -25.14 -31.38 -43.01
CA PRO A 255 -25.96 -31.28 -44.21
C PRO A 255 -25.66 -32.39 -45.24
N LYS A 256 -26.73 -32.87 -45.88
CA LYS A 256 -26.83 -34.12 -46.67
C LYS A 256 -26.24 -34.07 -48.10
N TYR A 257 -25.33 -33.14 -48.41
CA TYR A 257 -24.85 -32.94 -49.79
C TYR A 257 -23.70 -33.85 -50.24
N GLN A 258 -23.17 -34.71 -49.37
CA GLN A 258 -22.06 -35.62 -49.71
C GLN A 258 -22.46 -36.87 -50.52
N GLU A 259 -23.75 -37.11 -50.78
CA GLU A 259 -24.23 -38.29 -51.52
C GLU A 259 -24.32 -38.08 -53.05
N LEU A 260 -24.04 -36.89 -53.59
CA LEU A 260 -24.24 -36.59 -55.03
C LEU A 260 -22.99 -36.71 -55.91
N HIS A 261 -21.85 -37.16 -55.40
CA HIS A 261 -20.57 -37.12 -56.13
C HIS A 261 -19.95 -38.48 -56.48
N ASN A 262 -20.74 -39.56 -56.55
CA ASN A 262 -20.28 -40.78 -57.19
C ASN A 262 -20.64 -40.77 -58.69
N PRO A 263 -19.66 -40.69 -59.61
CA PRO A 263 -19.90 -40.95 -61.03
C PRO A 263 -20.21 -42.44 -61.26
N PRO A 264 -21.02 -42.79 -62.27
CA PRO A 264 -21.38 -44.18 -62.55
C PRO A 264 -20.17 -44.97 -63.06
N GLU A 265 -20.03 -46.22 -62.61
CA GLU A 265 -19.11 -47.21 -63.17
C GLU A 265 -19.57 -47.59 -64.58
N TYR A 266 -18.66 -47.49 -65.56
CA TYR A 266 -18.79 -48.08 -66.90
C TYR A 266 -18.11 -49.46 -66.92
#